data_AF-A0AAV5TRS7-F1
#
_entry.id   AF-A0AAV5TRS7-F1
#
_cell.length_a   1.000
_cell.length_b   1.000
_cell.length_c   1.000
_cell.angle_alpha   90.00
_cell.angle_beta   90.00
_cell.angle_gamma   90.00
#
_symmetry.space_group_name_H-M   'P 1'
#
loop_
_entity.id
_entity.type
_entity.pdbx_description
1 polymer ?
#
loop_
_entity_poly.entity_id
_entity_poly.type
_entity_poly.pdbx_seq_one_letter_code
_entity_poly.pdbx_strand_id
1 'polypeptide(L)' 'FRVNIISSEGYNVIETPTILDLSKFASANEMSNVILLIGDQKLRVSKDYLSMHSPYFTALF' A
#
# COMPACT_ATOMS: atom_id res chain seq x y z
N PHE A 1 1.30 -13.80 -8.22
CA PHE A 1 0.15 -13.38 -7.41
C PHE A 1 -0.09 -11.89 -7.66
N ARG A 2 -1.28 -11.49 -8.10
CA ARG A 2 -1.66 -10.08 -8.32
C ARG A 2 -2.63 -9.67 -7.22
N VAL A 3 -2.25 -8.72 -6.38
CA VAL A 3 -3.10 -8.20 -5.32
C VAL A 3 -3.66 -6.86 -5.81
N ASN A 4 -4.98 -6.78 -5.96
CA ASN A 4 -5.68 -5.55 -6.31
C ASN A 4 -6.27 -4.96 -5.03
N ILE A 5 -5.85 -3.75 -4.66
CA ILE A 5 -6.39 -3.03 -3.51
C ILE A 5 -7.30 -1.92 -4.05
N ILE A 6 -8.59 -1.98 -3.74
CA ILE A 6 -9.61 -1.01 -4.17
C ILE A 6 -10.09 -0.25 -2.93
N SER A 7 -10.04 1.09 -2.98
CA SER A 7 -10.56 1.97 -1.93
C SER A 7 -12.09 1.99 -1.94
N SER A 8 -12.74 1.96 -0.78
CA SER A 8 -14.20 1.95 -0.65
C SER A 8 -14.85 3.34 -0.81
N GLU A 9 -14.06 4.40 -0.96
CA GLU A 9 -14.58 5.77 -1.07
C GLU A 9 -14.47 6.29 -2.51
N GLY A 10 -15.62 6.48 -3.15
CA GLY A 10 -15.77 7.35 -4.32
C GLY A 10 -15.79 6.65 -5.68
N TYR A 11 -16.89 5.96 -6.00
CA TYR A 11 -17.25 5.66 -7.39
C TYR A 11 -17.69 6.96 -8.09
N ASN A 12 -16.79 7.53 -8.91
CA ASN A 12 -17.17 8.03 -10.23
C ASN A 12 -16.25 7.30 -11.22
N VAL A 13 -16.84 6.35 -11.94
CA VAL A 13 -16.17 5.57 -12.97
C VAL A 13 -15.82 6.52 -14.12
N ILE A 14 -14.57 6.94 -14.17
CA ILE A 14 -13.89 7.23 -15.42
C ILE A 14 -12.83 6.15 -15.50
N GLU A 15 -12.88 5.29 -16.52
CA GLU A 15 -11.89 4.23 -16.75
C GLU A 15 -10.53 4.83 -17.18
N THR A 16 -9.98 5.75 -16.40
CA THR A 16 -8.54 5.98 -16.43
C THR A 16 -7.92 4.88 -15.58
N PRO A 17 -6.99 4.08 -16.11
CA PRO A 17 -6.21 3.19 -15.26
C PRO A 17 -5.58 4.08 -14.19
N THR A 18 -6.05 3.95 -12.96
CA THR A 18 -5.48 4.65 -11.82
C THR A 18 -4.08 4.09 -11.68
N ILE A 19 -3.12 4.76 -12.30
CA ILE A 19 -1.71 4.49 -12.05
C ILE A 19 -1.55 4.79 -10.58
N LEU A 20 -1.47 3.72 -9.78
CA LEU A 20 -1.15 3.79 -8.36
C LEU A 20 0.16 4.55 -8.25
N ASP A 21 0.08 5.83 -7.92
CA ASP A 21 1.26 6.65 -7.70
C ASP A 21 1.87 6.24 -6.36
N LEU A 22 2.76 5.27 -6.45
CA LEU A 22 3.51 4.72 -5.33
C LEU A 22 4.73 5.58 -4.98
N SER A 23 5.01 6.64 -5.73
CA SER A 23 6.14 7.55 -5.46
C SER A 23 6.06 8.18 -4.07
N LYS A 24 4.83 8.38 -3.56
CA LYS A 24 4.57 8.88 -2.20
C LYS A 24 5.17 7.99 -1.10
N PHE A 25 5.43 6.72 -1.39
CA PHE A 25 6.04 5.75 -0.46
C PHE A 25 7.53 5.53 -0.72
N ALA A 26 8.15 6.26 -1.66
CA ALA A 26 9.58 6.17 -1.92
C ALA A 26 10.39 6.75 -0.74
N SER A 27 9.87 7.83 -0.13
CA SER A 27 10.47 8.53 1.00
C SER A 27 9.95 8.00 2.33
N ALA A 28 10.82 7.94 3.34
CA ALA A 28 10.39 7.65 4.71
C ALA A 28 9.62 8.86 5.26
N ASN A 29 8.52 8.61 5.97
CA ASN A 29 7.93 9.57 6.90
C ASN A 29 8.14 9.09 8.35
N GLU A 30 7.75 9.90 9.33
CA GLU A 30 7.91 9.59 10.75
C GLU A 30 7.20 8.30 11.19
N MET A 31 6.19 7.86 10.44
CA MET A 31 5.42 6.64 10.70
C MET A 31 5.95 5.42 9.94
N SER A 32 6.93 5.60 9.05
CA SER A 32 7.49 4.53 8.22
C SER A 32 8.46 3.69 9.04
N ASN A 33 8.03 2.47 9.38
CA ASN A 33 8.81 1.56 10.21
C ASN A 33 9.07 0.20 9.53
N VAL A 34 8.59 -0.01 8.30
CA VAL A 34 8.95 -1.17 7.45
C VAL A 34 9.19 -0.77 6.00
N ILE A 35 9.90 -1.66 5.29
CA ILE A 35 10.02 -1.61 3.84
C ILE A 35 9.28 -2.82 3.26
N LEU A 36 8.26 -2.55 2.46
CA LEU A 36 7.57 -3.55 1.65
C LEU A 36 8.26 -3.62 0.28
N LEU A 37 8.83 -4.78 -0.05
CA LEU A 37 9.45 -5.04 -1.34
C LEU A 37 8.44 -5.76 -2.25
N ILE A 38 8.12 -5.16 -3.39
CA ILE A 38 7.22 -5.73 -4.40
C ILE A 38 7.99 -5.78 -5.72
N GLY A 39 8.43 -6.99 -6.12
CA GLY A 39 9.42 -7.12 -7.19
C GLY A 39 10.69 -6.36 -6.84
N ASP A 40 11.10 -5.42 -7.69
CA ASP A 40 12.26 -4.54 -7.44
C ASP A 40 11.89 -3.21 -6.75
N GLN A 41 10.60 -2.97 -6.50
CA GLN A 41 10.12 -1.72 -5.93
C GLN A 41 10.11 -1.79 -4.40
N LYS A 42 10.74 -0.81 -3.76
CA LYS A 42 10.75 -0.64 -2.30
C LYS A 42 9.77 0.45 -1.88
N LEU A 43 8.82 0.11 -1.02
CA LEU A 43 7.84 1.03 -0.46
C LEU A 43 8.08 1.14 1.05
N ARG A 44 8.28 2.36 1.54
CA ARG A 44 8.38 2.64 2.98
C ARG A 44 6.97 2.88 3.52
N VAL A 45 6.55 2.03 4.45
CA VAL A 45 5.18 2.01 4.99
C VAL A 45 5.18 1.74 6.50
N SER A 46 4.02 1.85 7.13
CA SER A 46 3.80 1.56 8.56
C SER A 46 3.26 0.15 8.78
N LYS A 47 3.77 -0.58 9.78
CA LYS A 47 3.22 -1.85 10.27
C LYS A 47 1.74 -1.73 10.61
N ASP A 48 1.39 -0.69 11.36
CA ASP A 48 0.02 -0.51 11.83
C ASP A 48 -0.94 -0.34 10.66
N TYR A 49 -0.52 0.40 9.63
CA TYR A 49 -1.30 0.55 8.40
C TYR A 49 -1.47 -0.80 7.67
N LEU A 50 -0.39 -1.58 7.56
CA LEU A 50 -0.46 -2.91 6.93
C LEU A 50 -1.36 -3.87 7.72
N SER A 51 -1.23 -3.92 9.04
CA SER A 51 -2.03 -4.78 9.92
C SER A 51 -3.48 -4.36 9.97
N MET A 52 -3.79 -3.07 9.90
CA MET A 52 -5.17 -2.58 9.88
C MET A 52 -5.90 -2.99 8.59
N HIS A 53 -5.19 -3.08 7.47
CA HIS A 53 -5.79 -3.32 6.16
C HIS A 53 -5.55 -4.73 5.59
N SER A 54 -4.79 -5.58 6.28
CA SER A 54 -4.50 -6.94 5.81
C SER A 54 -4.38 -7.92 6.97
N PRO A 55 -5.28 -8.92 7.05
CA PRO A 55 -5.20 -9.99 8.06
C PRO A 55 -3.86 -10.74 8.02
N TYR A 56 -3.22 -10.82 6.85
CA TYR A 56 -1.90 -11.42 6.70
C TYR A 56 -0.86 -10.65 7.52
N PHE A 57 -0.85 -9.33 7.41
CA PHE A 57 0.10 -8.50 8.14
C PHE A 57 -0.24 -8.41 9.63
N THR A 58 -1.54 -8.43 10.00
CA THR A 58 -1.96 -8.56 11.42
C THR A 58 -1.42 -9.83 12.07
N ALA A 59 -1.32 -10.93 11.31
CA ALA A 59 -0.77 -12.18 11.83
C ALA A 59 0.77 -12.17 11.88
N LEU A 60 1.43 -11.30 11.12
CA LEU A 60 2.89 -11.24 11.00
C LEU A 60 3.54 -10.32 12.04
N PHE A 61 2.84 -9.25 12.43
CA PHE A 61 3.22 -8.33 13.50
C PHE A 61 1.97 -7.81 14.21
#